data_AF-A0A497E7F4-F1
#
_entry.id   AF-A0A497E7F4-F1
#
_cell.length_a   1.000
_cell.length_b   1.000
_cell.length_c   1.000
_cell.angle_alpha   90.00
_cell.angle_beta   90.00
_cell.angle_gamma   90.00
#
_symmetry.space_group_name_H-M   'P 1'
#
loop_
_entity.id
_entity.type
_entity.pdbx_description
1 polymer ?
#
loop_
_entity_poly.entity_id
_entity_poly.type
_entity_poly.pdbx_seq_one_letter_code
_entity_poly.pdbx_strand_id
1 'polypeptide(L)'
;MITSVRSKMKQLLRENVPKAQVARQLGVSRQTIYNWIDEPDDKTGPIRRPSKLDPFKPYIQGRLERFDLPATVLLREIRGQGYDGGITILREHVATIKDRQVTRLVDRFETEPGRQAQVDWKSCGTIMHNGRRRRLSLLSVVFGYSRLIWARFVVSERRPVLMELLEQCFREVGGIPSELLFDNLKQVVAQPRTKDTPALIQTSFGEFADHWGFETIASPPYWPQAKGKVERSIQYVDGSFLEGRSFTDLDDLNGQLCIWLAVVANIRNHGTTKERPVDRLAADLIGMMPVEHLFAFPSVTKSTRLADHDGRISYKGVSYSVDPDIISGRRGTPVEVRESADHRVLVFHEGQKVADHVLMPSGSPPQDHPLHAKKRRENRQKPTCERPKRKLPQFDQQIQEDVCNVDLLAPEVFQRPLSEYEVSSCRLS
;
A
#
# COMPACT_ATOMS: atom_id res chain seq x y z
N MET A 1 1.12 45.71 13.54
CA MET A 1 2.24 46.67 13.73
C MET A 1 2.82 46.45 15.12
N ILE A 2 4.01 45.84 15.23
CA ILE A 2 4.67 45.67 16.53
C ILE A 2 5.31 47.00 16.89
N THR A 3 4.59 47.83 17.64
CA THR A 3 5.10 49.14 18.08
C THR A 3 6.20 48.89 19.11
N SER A 4 7.45 49.17 18.74
CA SER A 4 8.60 49.04 19.65
C SER A 4 8.35 49.80 20.96
N VAL A 5 8.73 49.21 22.09
CA VAL A 5 8.58 49.79 23.45
C VAL A 5 9.15 51.22 23.51
N ARG A 6 10.21 51.50 22.74
CA ARG A 6 10.85 52.83 22.63
C ARG A 6 9.98 53.85 21.88
N SER A 7 9.25 53.43 20.85
CA SER A 7 8.31 54.31 20.13
C SER A 7 7.13 54.71 21.02
N LYS A 8 6.61 53.75 21.80
CA LYS A 8 5.54 54.01 22.76
C LYS A 8 5.99 54.91 23.91
N MET A 9 7.25 54.76 24.37
CA MET A 9 7.88 55.69 25.31
C MET A 9 7.96 57.12 24.76
N LYS A 10 8.45 57.31 23.52
CA LYS A 10 8.56 58.64 22.91
C LYS A 10 7.20 59.32 22.74
N GLN A 11 6.16 58.55 22.42
CA GLN A 11 4.79 59.06 22.32
C GLN A 11 4.27 59.57 23.68
N LEU A 12 4.37 58.76 24.74
CA LEU A 12 3.92 59.13 26.08
C LEU A 12 4.68 60.35 26.64
N LEU A 13 5.96 60.49 26.30
CA LEU A 13 6.75 61.66 26.69
C LEU A 13 6.35 62.94 25.92
N ARG A 14 5.89 62.84 24.67
CA ARG A 14 5.32 63.99 23.91
C ARG A 14 3.97 64.42 24.46
N GLU A 15 3.20 63.48 25.01
CA GLU A 15 1.91 63.71 25.67
C GLU A 15 2.08 64.28 27.10
N ASN A 16 3.29 64.73 27.49
CA ASN A 16 3.63 65.29 28.80
C ASN A 16 3.37 64.36 30.00
N VAL A 17 3.31 63.04 29.78
CA VAL A 17 3.19 62.08 30.88
C VAL A 17 4.49 62.07 31.71
N PRO A 18 4.41 62.14 33.05
CA PRO A 18 5.60 62.11 33.90
C PRO A 18 6.44 60.85 33.66
N LYS A 19 7.77 60.99 33.57
CA LYS A 19 8.72 59.87 33.34
C LYS A 19 8.51 58.70 34.31
N ALA A 20 8.12 58.99 35.54
CA ALA A 20 7.78 58.00 36.57
C ALA A 20 6.58 57.12 36.20
N GLN A 21 5.58 57.70 35.54
CA GLN A 21 4.38 57.01 35.10
C GLN A 21 4.63 56.22 33.82
N VAL A 22 5.43 56.76 32.89
CA VAL A 22 5.90 56.05 31.70
C VAL A 22 6.68 54.77 32.07
N ALA A 23 7.55 54.84 33.09
CA ALA A 23 8.30 53.69 33.61
C ALA A 23 7.38 52.55 34.08
N ARG A 24 6.34 52.90 34.87
CA ARG A 24 5.36 51.93 35.36
C ARG A 24 4.54 51.32 34.23
N GLN A 25 4.13 52.15 33.26
CA GLN A 25 3.25 51.73 32.17
C GLN A 25 3.95 50.84 31.15
N LEU A 26 5.26 51.00 30.97
CA LEU A 26 6.07 50.20 30.05
C LEU A 26 6.86 49.07 30.73
N GLY A 27 6.80 48.96 32.07
CA GLY A 27 7.52 47.93 32.83
C GLY A 27 9.04 48.07 32.80
N VAL A 28 9.56 49.28 32.59
CA VAL A 28 11.01 49.57 32.50
C VAL A 28 11.47 50.44 33.65
N SER A 29 12.74 50.33 34.03
CA SER A 29 13.30 51.17 35.09
C SER A 29 13.32 52.64 34.67
N ARG A 30 13.25 53.57 35.64
CA ARG A 30 13.41 55.01 35.35
C ARG A 30 14.76 55.30 34.70
N GLN A 31 15.81 54.59 35.09
CA GLN A 31 17.16 54.74 34.51
C GLN A 31 17.17 54.39 33.02
N THR A 32 16.44 53.36 32.62
CA THR A 32 16.29 52.96 31.21
C THR A 32 15.66 54.08 30.37
N ILE A 33 14.70 54.82 30.93
CA ILE A 33 14.10 55.97 30.25
C ILE A 33 15.12 57.10 30.06
N TYR A 34 15.90 57.44 31.09
CA TYR A 34 16.96 58.46 30.96
C TYR A 34 18.00 58.06 29.91
N ASN A 35 18.49 56.81 29.94
CA ASN A 35 19.46 56.32 28.97
C ASN A 35 18.93 56.38 27.52
N TRP A 36 17.63 56.14 27.31
CA TRP A 36 17.04 56.11 25.97
C TRP A 36 16.61 57.46 25.41
N ILE A 37 16.47 58.49 26.27
CA ILE A 37 16.18 59.88 25.86
C ILE A 37 17.41 60.49 25.21
N ASP A 38 18.61 60.22 25.74
CA ASP A 38 19.86 60.84 25.30
C ASP A 38 20.60 60.04 24.21
N GLU A 39 20.23 58.77 23.98
CA GLU A 39 20.81 57.97 22.89
C GLU A 39 20.14 58.31 21.52
N PRO A 40 20.88 58.76 20.49
CA PRO A 40 20.34 58.87 19.14
C PRO A 40 19.82 57.52 18.61
N ASP A 41 18.80 57.54 17.74
CA ASP A 41 18.12 56.32 17.23
C ASP A 41 19.03 55.42 16.37
N ASP A 42 20.18 55.92 15.93
CA ASP A 42 21.12 55.21 15.07
C ASP A 42 22.15 54.41 15.87
N LYS A 43 21.74 53.23 16.36
CA LYS A 43 22.69 52.12 16.46
C LYS A 43 22.64 51.36 15.14
N THR A 44 23.29 51.90 14.13
CA THR A 44 23.70 51.14 12.94
C THR A 44 24.53 49.97 13.46
N GLY A 45 24.14 48.74 13.12
CA GLY A 45 24.82 47.53 13.57
C GLY A 45 26.33 47.54 13.26
N PRO A 46 27.12 46.62 13.85
CA PRO A 46 28.57 46.63 13.71
C PRO A 46 28.98 46.72 12.24
N ILE A 47 29.82 47.71 11.91
CA ILE A 47 30.41 47.89 10.59
C ILE A 47 31.16 46.61 10.24
N ARG A 48 30.62 45.82 9.31
CA ARG A 48 31.26 44.59 8.85
C ARG A 48 32.56 44.98 8.14
N ARG A 49 33.69 44.53 8.67
CA ARG A 49 35.00 44.72 8.02
C ARG A 49 34.94 44.07 6.63
N PRO A 50 35.47 44.72 5.58
CA PRO A 50 35.50 44.14 4.25
C PRO A 50 36.34 42.86 4.26
N SER A 51 35.78 41.78 3.73
CA SER A 51 36.47 40.51 3.58
C SER A 51 37.45 40.57 2.42
N LYS A 52 38.58 39.86 2.52
CA LYS A 52 39.51 39.63 1.40
C LYS A 52 38.82 39.05 0.16
N LEU A 53 37.65 38.42 0.32
CA LEU A 53 36.86 37.85 -0.78
C LEU A 53 35.97 38.88 -1.49
N ASP A 54 35.66 40.02 -0.85
CA ASP A 54 34.67 40.99 -1.36
C ASP A 54 34.93 41.47 -2.79
N PRO A 55 36.18 41.77 -3.22
CA PRO A 55 36.47 42.16 -4.59
C PRO A 55 36.17 41.07 -5.64
N PHE A 56 36.19 39.80 -5.24
CA PHE A 56 36.04 38.64 -6.12
C PHE A 56 34.61 38.08 -6.15
N LYS A 57 33.72 38.54 -5.25
CA LYS A 57 32.33 38.06 -5.18
C LYS A 57 31.54 38.21 -6.48
N PRO A 58 31.62 39.33 -7.23
CA PRO A 58 30.88 39.47 -8.49
C PRO A 58 31.32 38.44 -9.54
N TYR A 59 32.62 38.16 -9.62
CA TYR A 59 33.17 37.14 -10.51
C TYR A 59 32.67 35.74 -10.15
N ILE A 60 32.73 35.39 -8.86
CA ILE A 60 32.26 34.09 -8.35
C ILE A 60 30.76 33.90 -8.63
N GLN A 61 29.95 34.94 -8.41
CA GLN A 61 28.52 34.90 -8.69
C GLN A 61 28.25 34.68 -10.18
N GLY A 62 28.88 35.46 -11.07
CA GLY A 62 28.70 35.31 -12.52
C GLY A 62 29.17 33.96 -13.07
N ARG A 63 30.18 33.33 -12.44
CA ARG A 63 30.61 31.96 -12.78
C ARG A 63 29.58 30.91 -12.34
N LEU A 64 29.07 31.03 -11.11
CA LEU A 64 28.08 30.11 -10.54
C LEU A 64 26.67 30.28 -11.12
N GLU A 65 26.37 31.40 -11.76
CA GLU A 65 25.15 31.58 -12.56
C GLU A 65 25.18 30.78 -13.87
N ARG A 66 26.39 30.53 -14.42
CA ARG A 66 26.57 29.82 -15.69
C ARG A 66 26.94 28.35 -15.52
N PHE A 67 27.66 27.99 -14.45
CA PHE A 67 28.22 26.64 -14.25
C PHE A 67 28.24 26.24 -12.77
N ASP A 68 27.86 24.99 -12.45
CA ASP A 68 27.96 24.45 -11.09
C ASP A 68 29.39 23.99 -10.77
N LEU A 69 30.22 24.93 -10.31
CA LEU A 69 31.64 24.69 -10.06
C LEU A 69 31.93 24.37 -8.58
N PRO A 70 32.88 23.48 -8.28
CA PRO A 70 33.35 23.28 -6.91
C PRO A 70 34.22 24.46 -6.46
N ALA A 71 34.19 24.77 -5.16
CA ALA A 71 34.93 25.90 -4.57
C ALA A 71 36.45 25.79 -4.78
N THR A 72 37.00 24.59 -5.00
CA THR A 72 38.41 24.35 -5.33
C THR A 72 38.79 24.89 -6.71
N VAL A 73 37.90 24.79 -7.69
CA VAL A 73 38.11 25.34 -9.05
C VAL A 73 38.04 26.86 -9.01
N LEU A 74 37.02 27.41 -8.35
CA LEU A 74 36.88 28.86 -8.17
C LEU A 74 38.09 29.47 -7.44
N LEU A 75 38.64 28.76 -6.44
CA LEU A 75 39.85 29.22 -5.73
C LEU A 75 41.04 29.37 -6.67
N ARG A 76 41.24 28.41 -7.58
CA ARG A 76 42.33 28.45 -8.57
C ARG A 76 42.15 29.64 -9.51
N GLU A 77 40.93 29.89 -9.97
CA GLU A 77 40.60 31.01 -10.86
C GLU A 77 40.86 32.36 -10.18
N ILE A 78 40.36 32.57 -8.96
CA ILE A 78 40.52 33.85 -8.25
C ILE A 78 41.93 34.09 -7.74
N ARG A 79 42.71 33.03 -7.45
CA ARG A 79 44.15 33.15 -7.15
C ARG A 79 44.93 33.67 -8.35
N GLY A 80 44.57 33.25 -9.57
CA GLY A 80 45.11 33.83 -10.80
C GLY A 80 44.78 35.32 -10.98
N GLN A 81 43.77 35.83 -10.27
CA GLN A 81 43.36 37.24 -10.26
C GLN A 81 43.87 38.01 -9.04
N GLY A 82 44.76 37.42 -8.22
CA GLY A 82 45.38 38.08 -7.07
C GLY A 82 44.69 37.84 -5.73
N TYR A 83 43.83 36.83 -5.58
CA TYR A 83 43.24 36.48 -4.28
C TYR A 83 44.26 35.81 -3.34
N ASP A 84 44.58 36.49 -2.24
CA ASP A 84 45.49 36.02 -1.17
C ASP A 84 44.73 35.55 0.09
N GLY A 85 43.51 35.05 -0.07
CA GLY A 85 42.70 34.53 1.04
C GLY A 85 42.65 32.99 1.10
N GLY A 86 42.16 32.48 2.23
CA GLY A 86 41.95 31.05 2.44
C GLY A 86 40.73 30.51 1.69
N ILE A 87 40.71 29.18 1.47
CA ILE A 87 39.59 28.47 0.83
C ILE A 87 38.31 28.46 1.68
N THR A 88 38.43 28.60 3.00
CA THR A 88 37.31 28.53 3.94
C THR A 88 36.30 29.66 3.71
N ILE A 89 36.76 30.90 3.60
CA ILE A 89 35.92 32.08 3.34
C ILE A 89 35.21 31.94 1.98
N LEU A 90 35.90 31.40 0.97
CA LEU A 90 35.32 31.11 -0.33
C LEU A 90 34.25 30.03 -0.24
N ARG A 91 34.51 28.92 0.48
CA ARG A 91 33.55 27.83 0.67
C ARG A 91 32.28 28.31 1.37
N GLU A 92 32.42 29.09 2.43
CA GLU A 92 31.28 29.68 3.15
C GLU A 92 30.45 30.56 2.22
N HIS A 93 31.09 31.42 1.42
CA HIS A 93 30.38 32.28 0.48
C HIS A 93 29.70 31.50 -0.66
N VAL A 94 30.41 30.53 -1.25
CA VAL A 94 29.85 29.65 -2.29
C VAL A 94 28.69 28.83 -1.75
N ALA A 95 28.78 28.33 -0.50
CA ALA A 95 27.69 27.64 0.17
C ALA A 95 26.46 28.56 0.29
N THR A 96 26.61 29.83 0.71
CA THR A 96 25.45 30.74 0.79
C THR A 96 24.78 30.99 -0.56
N ILE A 97 25.56 31.04 -1.65
CA ILE A 97 25.02 31.21 -3.01
C ILE A 97 24.30 29.94 -3.46
N LYS A 98 24.93 28.77 -3.28
CA LYS A 98 24.34 27.47 -3.64
C LYS A 98 23.12 27.15 -2.79
N ASP A 99 23.14 27.41 -1.49
CA ASP A 99 21.99 27.27 -0.60
C ASP A 99 20.83 28.17 -1.04
N ARG A 100 21.12 29.41 -1.45
CA ARG A 100 20.11 30.33 -1.99
C ARG A 100 19.56 29.85 -3.33
N GLN A 101 20.39 29.29 -4.22
CA GLN A 101 19.96 28.70 -5.49
C GLN A 101 19.11 27.44 -5.26
N VAL A 102 19.53 26.55 -4.35
CA VAL A 102 18.76 25.36 -3.91
C VAL A 102 17.43 25.78 -3.31
N THR A 103 17.41 26.80 -2.44
CA THR A 103 16.16 27.31 -1.83
C THR A 103 15.21 27.90 -2.88
N ARG A 104 15.73 28.50 -3.96
CA ARG A 104 14.93 29.07 -5.05
C ARG A 104 14.39 28.02 -6.03
N LEU A 105 15.05 26.86 -6.13
CA LEU A 105 14.61 25.69 -6.91
C LEU A 105 13.67 24.76 -6.12
N VAL A 106 13.73 24.79 -4.79
CA VAL A 106 12.86 24.02 -3.90
C VAL A 106 11.60 24.82 -3.59
N ASP A 107 10.84 25.19 -4.64
CA ASP A 107 9.42 25.50 -4.42
C ASP A 107 8.76 24.17 -4.09
N ARG A 108 8.52 23.92 -2.79
CA ARG A 108 7.89 22.68 -2.34
C ARG A 108 6.47 22.71 -2.86
N PHE A 109 6.20 21.91 -3.91
CA PHE A 109 4.88 21.75 -4.48
C PHE A 109 3.88 21.36 -3.39
N GLU A 110 3.12 22.34 -2.92
CA GLU A 110 2.02 22.11 -2.00
C GLU A 110 0.83 21.67 -2.83
N THR A 111 0.19 20.58 -2.39
CA THR A 111 -0.94 20.00 -3.12
C THR A 111 -2.18 20.80 -2.76
N GLU A 112 -3.02 21.14 -3.73
CA GLU A 112 -4.33 21.75 -3.49
C GLU A 112 -5.25 20.81 -2.68
N PRO A 113 -6.22 21.34 -1.93
CA PRO A 113 -7.22 20.53 -1.24
C PRO A 113 -7.90 19.53 -2.17
N GLY A 114 -8.04 18.29 -1.73
CA GLY A 114 -8.70 17.18 -2.42
C GLY A 114 -7.96 16.63 -3.63
N ARG A 115 -6.88 17.27 -4.06
CA ARG A 115 -6.25 16.94 -5.32
C ARG A 115 -5.52 15.60 -5.32
N GLN A 116 -4.65 15.34 -4.34
CA GLN A 116 -3.77 14.17 -4.41
C GLN A 116 -3.55 13.51 -3.06
N ALA A 117 -3.55 12.17 -3.03
CA ALA A 117 -2.99 11.37 -1.95
C ALA A 117 -1.86 10.47 -2.44
N GLN A 118 -0.92 10.15 -1.55
CA GLN A 118 0.25 9.32 -1.84
C GLN A 118 0.12 7.99 -1.15
N VAL A 119 0.29 6.92 -1.92
CA VAL A 119 0.09 5.54 -1.46
C VAL A 119 1.38 4.76 -1.61
N ASP A 120 1.81 4.12 -0.53
CA ASP A 120 3.02 3.30 -0.53
C ASP A 120 2.92 2.11 0.43
N TRP A 121 3.68 1.06 0.09
CA TRP A 121 3.83 -0.14 0.91
C TRP A 121 5.14 -0.09 1.68
N LYS A 122 5.08 -0.35 2.99
CA LYS A 122 6.26 -0.55 3.82
C LYS A 122 6.32 -1.98 4.34
N SER A 123 7.47 -2.63 4.16
CA SER A 123 7.77 -3.88 4.88
C SER A 123 8.09 -3.59 6.34
N CYS A 124 7.39 -4.26 7.25
CA CYS A 124 7.46 -4.10 8.71
C CYS A 124 7.92 -5.40 9.40
N GLY A 125 8.70 -6.23 8.69
CA GLY A 125 9.24 -7.48 9.23
C GLY A 125 8.30 -8.68 9.04
N THR A 126 8.26 -9.57 10.03
CA THR A 126 7.46 -10.81 9.96
C THR A 126 6.73 -11.08 11.26
N ILE A 127 5.49 -11.55 11.17
CA ILE A 127 4.67 -11.96 12.32
C ILE A 127 4.23 -13.42 12.17
N MET A 128 3.79 -14.03 13.28
CA MET A 128 3.05 -15.28 13.24
C MET A 128 1.58 -14.96 12.98
N HIS A 129 1.02 -15.50 11.90
CA HIS A 129 -0.39 -15.31 11.55
C HIS A 129 -0.98 -16.63 11.07
N ASN A 130 -2.06 -17.09 11.72
CA ASN A 130 -2.68 -18.40 11.49
C ASN A 130 -1.67 -19.57 11.52
N GLY A 131 -0.81 -19.58 12.54
CA GLY A 131 0.22 -20.62 12.74
C GLY A 131 1.35 -20.63 11.72
N ARG A 132 1.47 -19.59 10.88
CA ARG A 132 2.52 -19.47 9.87
C ARG A 132 3.24 -18.13 9.97
N ARG A 133 4.56 -18.15 9.75
CA ARG A 133 5.34 -16.92 9.63
C ARG A 133 4.98 -16.21 8.32
N ARG A 134 4.50 -14.98 8.41
CA ARG A 134 4.12 -14.13 7.27
C ARG A 134 4.86 -12.82 7.31
N ARG A 135 5.11 -12.22 6.14
CA ARG A 135 5.63 -10.85 6.06
C ARG A 135 4.52 -9.90 6.48
N LEU A 136 4.87 -8.97 7.37
CA LEU A 136 4.00 -7.88 7.78
C LEU A 136 4.29 -6.68 6.89
N SER A 137 3.25 -6.10 6.32
CA SER A 137 3.35 -4.92 5.47
C SER A 137 2.33 -3.87 5.90
N LEU A 138 2.71 -2.61 5.83
CA LEU A 138 1.86 -1.46 6.10
C LEU A 138 1.50 -0.79 4.78
N LEU A 139 0.22 -0.66 4.48
CA LEU A 139 -0.25 0.31 3.48
C LEU A 139 -0.35 1.65 4.16
N SER A 140 0.28 2.68 3.61
CA SER A 140 0.16 4.06 4.08
C SER A 140 -0.42 4.92 2.97
N VAL A 141 -1.50 5.64 3.29
CA VAL A 141 -2.16 6.64 2.43
C VAL A 141 -2.02 8.00 3.11
N VAL A 142 -1.34 8.93 2.44
CA VAL A 142 -1.11 10.28 2.96
C VAL A 142 -1.77 11.30 2.05
N PHE A 143 -2.72 12.03 2.60
CA PHE A 143 -3.42 13.09 1.87
C PHE A 143 -2.50 14.31 1.72
N GLY A 144 -2.32 14.77 0.49
CA GLY A 144 -1.27 15.70 0.11
C GLY A 144 -1.40 17.09 0.74
N TYR A 145 -2.64 17.56 0.95
CA TYR A 145 -2.95 18.87 1.54
C TYR A 145 -3.11 18.81 3.07
N SER A 146 -3.97 17.93 3.58
CA SER A 146 -4.20 17.82 5.04
C SER A 146 -3.03 17.18 5.78
N ARG A 147 -2.22 16.35 5.11
CA ARG A 147 -1.23 15.46 5.72
C ARG A 147 -1.85 14.43 6.66
N LEU A 148 -3.15 14.19 6.52
CA LEU A 148 -3.84 13.11 7.19
C LEU A 148 -3.18 11.79 6.77
N ILE A 149 -2.91 10.94 7.76
CA ILE A 149 -2.40 9.60 7.54
C ILE A 149 -3.56 8.64 7.77
N TRP A 150 -3.81 7.79 6.78
CA TRP A 150 -4.58 6.56 6.92
C TRP A 150 -3.64 5.40 6.65
N ALA A 151 -3.67 4.35 7.48
CA ALA A 151 -2.78 3.22 7.29
C ALA A 151 -3.36 1.92 7.83
N ARG A 152 -2.92 0.79 7.28
CA ARG A 152 -3.35 -0.55 7.69
C ARG A 152 -2.23 -1.58 7.55
N PHE A 153 -2.06 -2.43 8.56
CA PHE A 153 -1.18 -3.59 8.49
C PHE A 153 -1.89 -4.79 7.85
N VAL A 154 -1.19 -5.49 6.96
CA VAL A 154 -1.65 -6.71 6.32
C VAL A 154 -0.51 -7.71 6.13
N VAL A 155 -0.87 -8.95 5.81
CA VAL A 155 0.07 -10.05 5.50
C VAL A 155 0.16 -10.37 4.00
N SER A 156 -0.50 -9.57 3.15
CA SER A 156 -0.58 -9.78 1.71
C SER A 156 -0.62 -8.43 0.98
N GLU A 157 0.37 -8.16 0.14
CA GLU A 157 0.43 -6.97 -0.73
C GLU A 157 -0.20 -7.24 -2.11
N ARG A 158 -1.14 -8.19 -2.24
CA ARG A 158 -1.76 -8.49 -3.54
C ARG A 158 -2.68 -7.34 -3.98
N ARG A 159 -2.84 -7.16 -5.29
CA ARG A 159 -3.70 -6.12 -5.86
C ARG A 159 -5.14 -6.08 -5.31
N PRO A 160 -5.85 -7.21 -5.15
CA PRO A 160 -7.19 -7.18 -4.54
C PRO A 160 -7.20 -6.62 -3.11
N VAL A 161 -6.13 -6.88 -2.34
CA VAL A 161 -5.95 -6.33 -0.99
C VAL A 161 -5.74 -4.82 -1.06
N LEU A 162 -4.90 -4.34 -1.99
CA LEU A 162 -4.71 -2.90 -2.20
C LEU A 162 -6.03 -2.20 -2.53
N MET A 163 -6.81 -2.74 -3.48
CA MET A 163 -8.11 -2.18 -3.87
C MET A 163 -9.09 -2.14 -2.70
N GLU A 164 -9.18 -3.22 -1.93
CA GLU A 164 -10.05 -3.31 -0.74
C GLU A 164 -9.65 -2.29 0.34
N LEU A 165 -8.35 -2.13 0.59
CA LEU A 165 -7.85 -1.15 1.55
C LEU A 165 -8.07 0.30 1.09
N LEU A 166 -7.93 0.58 -0.21
CA LEU A 166 -8.24 1.91 -0.74
C LEU A 166 -9.73 2.23 -0.61
N GLU A 167 -10.61 1.26 -0.87
CA GLU A 167 -12.06 1.38 -0.65
C GLU A 167 -12.38 1.64 0.83
N GLN A 168 -11.74 0.91 1.76
CA GLN A 168 -11.87 1.17 3.20
C GLN A 168 -11.38 2.58 3.56
N CYS A 169 -10.23 3.00 3.03
CA CYS A 169 -9.68 4.35 3.24
C CYS A 169 -10.67 5.43 2.79
N PHE A 170 -11.22 5.33 1.58
CA PHE A 170 -12.17 6.32 1.06
C PHE A 170 -13.41 6.41 1.95
N ARG A 171 -13.95 5.27 2.38
CA ARG A 171 -15.13 5.24 3.28
C ARG A 171 -14.85 5.81 4.66
N GLU A 172 -13.71 5.47 5.26
CA GLU A 172 -13.36 5.92 6.61
C GLU A 172 -13.00 7.41 6.64
N VAL A 173 -12.35 7.91 5.58
CA VAL A 173 -12.01 9.34 5.46
C VAL A 173 -13.21 10.16 5.02
N GLY A 174 -14.11 9.58 4.22
CA GLY A 174 -15.32 10.23 3.72
C GLY A 174 -15.14 10.98 2.39
N GLY A 175 -14.05 10.73 1.67
CA GLY A 175 -13.77 11.38 0.38
C GLY A 175 -12.76 10.62 -0.48
N ILE A 176 -12.82 10.87 -1.78
CA ILE A 176 -11.94 10.28 -2.80
C ILE A 176 -11.12 11.42 -3.40
N PRO A 177 -9.78 11.40 -3.31
CA PRO A 177 -8.94 12.43 -3.93
C PRO A 177 -8.94 12.29 -5.46
N SER A 178 -8.74 13.39 -6.17
CA SER A 178 -8.72 13.39 -7.64
C SER A 178 -7.57 12.56 -8.21
N GLU A 179 -6.44 12.50 -7.53
CA GLU A 179 -5.23 11.79 -7.95
C GLU A 179 -4.72 10.87 -6.83
N LEU A 180 -4.36 9.64 -7.18
CA LEU A 180 -3.56 8.76 -6.33
C LEU A 180 -2.16 8.58 -6.91
N LEU A 181 -1.15 9.03 -6.18
CA LEU A 181 0.25 8.90 -6.52
C LEU A 181 0.83 7.60 -5.94
N PHE A 182 1.31 6.72 -6.81
CA PHE A 182 1.96 5.46 -6.45
C PHE A 182 3.43 5.45 -6.89
N ASP A 183 4.32 4.85 -6.10
CA ASP A 183 5.72 4.63 -6.51
C ASP A 183 5.93 3.25 -7.12
N ASN A 184 5.86 3.15 -8.46
CA ASN A 184 6.15 1.94 -9.25
C ASN A 184 5.62 0.62 -8.66
N LEU A 185 4.49 0.68 -7.96
CA LEU A 185 3.90 -0.46 -7.28
C LEU A 185 3.44 -1.47 -8.33
N LYS A 186 3.99 -2.69 -8.30
CA LYS A 186 3.69 -3.76 -9.27
C LYS A 186 2.21 -4.16 -9.32
N GLN A 187 1.45 -3.82 -8.27
CA GLN A 187 0.02 -4.02 -8.14
C GLN A 187 -0.81 -3.00 -8.93
N VAL A 188 -0.21 -1.88 -9.30
CA VAL A 188 -0.83 -0.74 -10.00
C VAL A 188 -0.22 -0.62 -11.40
N VAL A 189 1.11 -0.65 -11.46
CA VAL A 189 1.90 -0.42 -12.66
C VAL A 189 2.29 -1.76 -13.30
N ALA A 190 1.77 -2.02 -14.50
CA ALA A 190 2.09 -3.18 -15.32
C ALA A 190 3.49 -3.04 -15.95
N GLN A 191 3.78 -1.84 -16.48
CA GLN A 191 5.09 -1.48 -16.99
C GLN A 191 5.48 -0.10 -16.46
N PRO A 192 6.66 0.04 -15.81
CA PRO A 192 7.09 1.31 -15.27
C PRO A 192 7.31 2.32 -16.39
N ARG A 193 7.13 3.60 -16.07
CA ARG A 193 7.40 4.71 -16.98
C ARG A 193 8.88 4.71 -17.38
N THR A 194 9.16 4.86 -18.67
CA THR A 194 10.53 5.13 -19.16
C THR A 194 10.63 6.60 -19.62
N LYS A 195 11.80 7.00 -20.13
CA LYS A 195 11.98 8.35 -20.69
C LYS A 195 11.04 8.62 -21.87
N ASP A 196 10.69 7.58 -22.62
CA ASP A 196 10.00 7.67 -23.91
C ASP A 196 8.59 7.04 -23.90
N THR A 197 8.21 6.32 -22.83
CA THR A 197 6.88 5.69 -22.70
C THR A 197 6.21 5.98 -21.36
N PRO A 198 4.90 6.29 -21.34
CA PRO A 198 4.15 6.45 -20.09
C PRO A 198 4.07 5.12 -19.32
N ALA A 199 3.81 5.19 -18.01
CA ALA A 199 3.55 3.99 -17.24
C ALA A 199 2.27 3.31 -17.74
N LEU A 200 2.30 2.00 -17.93
CA LEU A 200 1.10 1.23 -18.22
C LEU A 200 0.48 0.77 -16.91
N ILE A 201 -0.76 1.19 -16.66
CA ILE A 201 -1.54 0.75 -15.52
C ILE A 201 -2.12 -0.63 -15.81
N GLN A 202 -2.21 -1.47 -14.78
CA GLN A 202 -2.83 -2.79 -14.91
C GLN A 202 -4.32 -2.62 -15.18
N THR A 203 -4.86 -3.35 -16.17
CA THR A 203 -6.24 -3.22 -16.64
C THR A 203 -7.26 -3.25 -15.50
N SER A 204 -7.18 -4.26 -14.62
CA SER A 204 -8.09 -4.37 -13.48
C SER A 204 -7.98 -3.20 -12.48
N PHE A 205 -6.80 -2.57 -12.38
CA PHE A 205 -6.61 -1.39 -11.53
C PHE A 205 -7.13 -0.12 -12.20
N GLY A 206 -7.00 -0.02 -13.53
CA GLY A 206 -7.66 1.03 -14.32
C GLY A 206 -9.17 0.99 -14.14
N GLU A 207 -9.79 -0.19 -14.25
CA GLU A 207 -11.24 -0.36 -13.99
C GLU A 207 -11.65 0.07 -12.58
N PHE A 208 -10.80 -0.20 -11.58
CA PHE A 208 -11.03 0.25 -10.20
C PHE A 208 -10.93 1.77 -10.07
N ALA A 209 -9.95 2.38 -10.73
CA ALA A 209 -9.77 3.83 -10.77
C ALA A 209 -10.95 4.53 -11.46
N ASP A 210 -11.42 3.98 -12.59
CA ASP A 210 -12.59 4.48 -13.32
C ASP A 210 -13.87 4.36 -12.47
N HIS A 211 -14.05 3.24 -11.77
CA HIS A 211 -15.21 3.02 -10.89
C HIS A 211 -15.28 4.01 -9.74
N TRP A 212 -14.14 4.33 -9.12
CA TRP A 212 -14.06 5.27 -7.99
C TRP A 212 -13.81 6.72 -8.43
N GLY A 213 -13.55 6.97 -9.71
CA GLY A 213 -13.40 8.30 -10.29
C GLY A 213 -12.11 9.03 -9.93
N PHE A 214 -10.99 8.33 -9.70
CA PHE A 214 -9.68 8.95 -9.43
C PHE A 214 -8.66 8.65 -10.53
N GLU A 215 -7.73 9.58 -10.74
CA GLU A 215 -6.61 9.40 -11.67
C GLU A 215 -5.45 8.67 -10.99
N THR A 216 -4.88 7.68 -11.68
CA THR A 216 -3.71 6.93 -11.19
C THR A 216 -2.42 7.57 -11.70
N ILE A 217 -1.65 8.17 -10.81
CA ILE A 217 -0.37 8.79 -11.14
C ILE A 217 0.76 7.86 -10.73
N ALA A 218 1.54 7.36 -11.70
CA ALA A 218 2.80 6.69 -11.42
C ALA A 218 3.90 7.74 -11.24
N SER A 219 4.62 7.70 -10.12
CA SER A 219 5.70 8.64 -9.84
C SER A 219 6.75 8.62 -10.98
N PRO A 220 7.04 9.77 -11.62
CA PRO A 220 8.12 9.85 -12.59
C PRO A 220 9.48 9.53 -11.93
N PRO A 221 10.42 8.92 -12.69
CA PRO A 221 11.82 8.88 -12.28
C PRO A 221 12.30 10.32 -12.00
N TYR A 222 13.04 10.51 -10.90
CA TYR A 222 13.63 11.81 -10.51
C TYR A 222 12.66 12.89 -9.99
N TRP A 223 11.49 12.50 -9.43
CA TRP A 223 10.61 13.44 -8.70
C TRP A 223 10.51 13.19 -7.17
N PRO A 224 11.65 13.13 -6.44
CA PRO A 224 11.65 12.82 -5.00
C PRO A 224 10.89 13.84 -4.14
N GLN A 225 10.72 15.07 -4.64
CA GLN A 225 10.04 16.14 -3.91
C GLN A 225 8.53 15.89 -3.79
N ALA A 226 7.92 15.23 -4.78
CA ALA A 226 6.54 14.77 -4.69
C ALA A 226 6.45 13.62 -3.66
N LYS A 227 7.29 12.59 -3.78
CA LYS A 227 7.23 11.37 -2.94
C LYS A 227 7.58 11.57 -1.46
N GLY A 228 8.28 12.64 -1.09
CA GLY A 228 8.76 12.86 0.28
C GLY A 228 7.69 13.06 1.35
N LYS A 229 6.38 13.10 1.03
CA LYS A 229 5.30 13.17 2.03
C LYS A 229 5.04 11.79 2.63
N VAL A 230 4.89 10.77 1.79
CA VAL A 230 4.63 9.39 2.24
C VAL A 230 5.84 8.78 2.93
N GLU A 231 7.06 8.98 2.43
CA GLU A 231 8.27 8.42 3.06
C GLU A 231 8.47 8.91 4.50
N ARG A 232 8.25 10.21 4.75
CA ARG A 232 8.30 10.78 6.11
C ARG A 232 7.19 10.26 7.01
N SER A 233 5.99 10.06 6.45
CA SER A 233 4.88 9.48 7.22
C SER A 233 5.18 8.04 7.65
N ILE A 234 5.78 7.25 6.76
CA ILE A 234 6.16 5.86 7.04
C ILE A 234 7.22 5.82 8.14
N GLN A 235 8.26 6.67 8.04
CA GLN A 235 9.27 6.79 9.09
C GLN A 235 8.65 7.19 10.43
N TYR A 236 7.64 8.07 10.42
CA TYR A 236 6.93 8.45 11.62
C TYR A 236 6.11 7.29 12.22
N VAL A 237 5.38 6.53 11.41
CA VAL A 237 4.67 5.33 11.88
C VAL A 237 5.65 4.29 12.42
N ASP A 238 6.78 4.08 11.75
CA ASP A 238 7.81 3.12 12.17
C ASP A 238 8.37 3.46 13.56
N GLY A 239 8.90 4.68 13.74
CA GLY A 239 9.56 5.07 15.00
C GLY A 239 8.61 5.49 16.13
N SER A 240 7.43 6.05 15.83
CA SER A 240 6.51 6.58 16.85
C SER A 240 5.39 5.60 17.24
N PHE A 241 5.01 4.70 16.33
CA PHE A 241 3.99 3.70 16.59
C PHE A 241 4.59 2.30 16.76
N LEU A 242 5.33 1.80 15.77
CA LEU A 242 5.66 0.37 15.69
C LEU A 242 6.86 -0.01 16.59
N GLU A 243 7.86 0.85 16.69
CA GLU A 243 9.07 0.60 17.47
C GLU A 243 8.75 0.36 18.95
N GLY A 244 9.23 -0.77 19.49
CA GLY A 244 8.99 -1.17 20.89
C GLY A 244 7.56 -1.64 21.21
N ARG A 245 6.66 -1.73 20.22
CA ARG A 245 5.26 -2.12 20.44
C ARG A 245 5.11 -3.64 20.63
N SER A 246 4.17 -4.01 21.50
CA SER A 246 3.72 -5.40 21.69
C SER A 246 2.25 -5.53 21.29
N PHE A 247 1.89 -6.65 20.67
CA PHE A 247 0.53 -6.95 20.22
C PHE A 247 0.33 -8.48 20.15
N THR A 248 -0.91 -8.96 20.24
CA THR A 248 -1.23 -10.39 20.24
C THR A 248 -1.33 -10.98 18.84
N ASP A 249 -1.99 -10.26 17.93
CA ASP A 249 -2.23 -10.67 16.56
C ASP A 249 -2.38 -9.44 15.63
N LEU A 250 -2.70 -9.70 14.37
CA LEU A 250 -2.84 -8.65 13.35
C LEU A 250 -4.02 -7.70 13.64
N ASP A 251 -5.09 -8.22 14.26
CA ASP A 251 -6.30 -7.44 14.53
C ASP A 251 -6.06 -6.50 15.72
N ASP A 252 -5.41 -6.98 16.78
CA ASP A 252 -4.94 -6.15 17.88
C ASP A 252 -3.99 -5.04 17.39
N LEU A 253 -3.00 -5.38 16.55
CA LEU A 253 -2.08 -4.40 15.98
C LEU A 253 -2.82 -3.31 15.19
N ASN A 254 -3.79 -3.69 14.36
CA ASN A 254 -4.59 -2.74 13.58
C ASN A 254 -5.55 -1.92 14.46
N GLY A 255 -6.11 -2.50 15.52
CA GLY A 255 -6.92 -1.78 16.50
C GLY A 255 -6.12 -0.71 17.24
N GLN A 256 -4.92 -1.07 17.69
CA GLN A 256 -3.97 -0.12 18.29
C GLN A 256 -3.55 0.98 17.31
N LEU A 257 -3.32 0.64 16.04
CA LEU A 257 -2.97 1.60 14.99
C LEU A 257 -4.11 2.61 14.79
N CYS A 258 -5.36 2.16 14.68
CA CYS A 258 -6.51 3.05 14.54
C CYS A 258 -6.60 4.07 15.69
N ILE A 259 -6.45 3.61 16.93
CA ILE A 259 -6.46 4.48 18.10
C ILE A 259 -5.33 5.49 18.01
N TRP A 260 -4.10 5.05 17.74
CA TRP A 260 -2.94 5.93 17.66
C TRP A 260 -3.06 6.94 16.51
N LEU A 261 -3.59 6.55 15.34
CA LEU A 261 -3.84 7.47 14.24
C LEU A 261 -4.82 8.58 14.65
N ALA A 262 -5.89 8.21 15.36
CA ALA A 262 -6.93 9.14 15.81
C ALA A 262 -6.47 10.06 16.95
N VAL A 263 -5.71 9.54 17.93
CA VAL A 263 -5.41 10.28 19.17
C VAL A 263 -3.98 10.80 19.26
N VAL A 264 -3.10 10.42 18.34
CA VAL A 264 -1.70 10.89 18.33
C VAL A 264 -1.32 11.44 16.97
N ALA A 265 -1.42 10.62 15.92
CA ALA A 265 -0.90 11.00 14.62
C ALA A 265 -1.65 12.18 14.02
N ASN A 266 -2.97 12.09 13.84
CA ASN A 266 -3.72 13.08 13.09
C ASN A 266 -4.11 14.32 13.90
N ILE A 267 -3.89 14.31 15.22
CA ILE A 267 -4.05 15.50 16.08
C ILE A 267 -2.73 16.23 16.39
N ARG A 268 -1.58 15.70 15.94
CA ARG A 268 -0.29 16.35 16.16
C ARG A 268 -0.19 17.67 15.41
N ASN A 269 0.55 18.63 15.95
CA ASN A 269 0.94 19.80 15.17
C ASN A 269 1.99 19.38 14.12
N HIS A 270 1.62 19.39 12.84
CA HIS A 270 2.47 18.87 11.79
C HIS A 270 3.61 19.84 11.44
N GLY A 271 4.84 19.33 11.36
CA GLY A 271 6.05 20.15 11.29
C GLY A 271 6.12 21.12 10.10
N THR A 272 5.53 20.75 8.95
CA THR A 272 5.54 21.58 7.72
C THR A 272 4.36 22.55 7.67
N THR A 273 3.15 22.07 7.98
CA THR A 273 1.91 22.85 7.84
C THR A 273 1.62 23.70 9.08
N LYS A 274 2.26 23.39 10.22
CA LYS A 274 2.04 24.05 11.53
C LYS A 274 0.61 23.99 12.05
N GLU A 275 -0.16 23.03 11.52
CA GLU A 275 -1.56 22.78 11.85
C GLU A 275 -1.76 21.28 12.10
N ARG A 276 -2.87 20.90 12.72
CA ARG A 276 -3.21 19.50 12.93
C ARG A 276 -3.81 18.91 11.65
N PRO A 277 -3.39 17.71 11.20
CA PRO A 277 -3.96 17.08 10.03
C PRO A 277 -5.48 16.97 10.04
N VAL A 278 -6.07 16.67 11.21
CA VAL A 278 -7.53 16.56 11.37
C VAL A 278 -8.26 17.89 11.13
N ASP A 279 -7.65 19.04 11.48
CA ASP A 279 -8.27 20.35 11.27
C ASP A 279 -8.28 20.73 9.79
N ARG A 280 -7.26 20.30 9.06
CA ARG A 280 -7.13 20.53 7.61
C ARG A 280 -8.00 19.59 6.79
N LEU A 281 -8.41 18.45 7.35
CA LEU A 281 -9.20 17.45 6.64
C LEU A 281 -10.52 18.02 6.11
N ALA A 282 -11.17 18.92 6.85
CA ALA A 282 -12.44 19.51 6.41
C ALA A 282 -12.30 20.27 5.08
N ALA A 283 -11.25 21.09 4.93
CA ALA A 283 -10.96 21.78 3.68
C ALA A 283 -10.52 20.81 2.57
N ASP A 284 -9.78 19.75 2.94
CA ASP A 284 -9.37 18.69 2.03
C ASP A 284 -10.58 17.97 1.43
N LEU A 285 -11.54 17.56 2.28
CA LEU A 285 -12.76 16.85 1.90
C LEU A 285 -13.66 17.68 0.97
N ILE A 286 -13.71 19.01 1.14
CA ILE A 286 -14.47 19.89 0.23
C ILE A 286 -13.91 19.81 -1.21
N GLY A 287 -12.60 19.58 -1.36
CA GLY A 287 -11.97 19.37 -2.66
C GLY A 287 -12.04 17.93 -3.18
N MET A 288 -12.45 16.97 -2.35
CA MET A 288 -12.53 15.55 -2.74
C MET A 288 -13.88 15.23 -3.37
N MET A 289 -13.92 14.16 -4.15
CA MET A 289 -15.18 13.57 -4.59
C MET A 289 -15.86 12.87 -3.40
N PRO A 290 -17.19 13.03 -3.24
CA PRO A 290 -17.93 12.33 -2.21
C PRO A 290 -17.99 10.84 -2.50
N VAL A 291 -18.07 10.02 -1.45
CA VAL A 291 -18.12 8.55 -1.54
C VAL A 291 -19.53 8.03 -1.95
N GLU A 292 -20.43 8.93 -2.36
CA GLU A 292 -21.86 8.66 -2.51
C GLU A 292 -22.19 7.50 -3.49
N HIS A 293 -23.03 6.56 -3.02
CA HIS A 293 -23.76 5.53 -3.77
C HIS A 293 -22.96 4.59 -4.68
N LEU A 294 -21.62 4.63 -4.67
CA LEU A 294 -20.81 3.67 -5.38
C LEU A 294 -20.85 2.33 -4.63
N PHE A 295 -21.50 1.33 -5.24
CA PHE A 295 -21.40 -0.06 -4.82
C PHE A 295 -19.93 -0.46 -4.70
N ALA A 296 -19.61 -1.35 -3.76
CA ALA A 296 -18.25 -1.89 -3.64
C ALA A 296 -17.72 -2.31 -5.02
N PHE A 297 -16.49 -1.94 -5.36
CA PHE A 297 -15.91 -2.41 -6.61
C PHE A 297 -15.93 -3.94 -6.54
N PRO A 298 -16.28 -4.66 -7.62
CA PRO A 298 -16.16 -6.11 -7.65
C PRO A 298 -14.66 -6.49 -7.70
N SER A 299 -13.91 -6.17 -6.63
CA SER A 299 -12.50 -6.45 -6.39
C SER A 299 -12.33 -7.92 -6.09
N VAL A 300 -12.58 -8.72 -7.11
CA VAL A 300 -12.56 -10.14 -6.95
C VAL A 300 -11.96 -10.75 -8.18
N THR A 301 -10.93 -11.58 -7.97
CA THR A 301 -10.62 -12.63 -8.92
C THR A 301 -11.87 -13.48 -9.13
N LYS A 302 -12.69 -13.10 -10.11
CA LYS A 302 -13.91 -13.80 -10.46
C LYS A 302 -13.51 -15.14 -11.04
N SER A 303 -13.86 -16.19 -10.32
CA SER A 303 -13.54 -17.54 -10.70
C SER A 303 -14.83 -18.32 -10.75
N THR A 304 -15.34 -18.59 -11.95
CA THR A 304 -16.49 -19.46 -12.11
C THR A 304 -16.12 -20.88 -11.71
N ARG A 305 -16.91 -21.48 -10.81
CA ARG A 305 -16.79 -22.89 -10.42
C ARG A 305 -18.14 -23.56 -10.55
N LEU A 306 -18.10 -24.86 -10.82
CA LEU A 306 -19.29 -25.69 -10.90
C LEU A 306 -19.51 -26.33 -9.53
N ALA A 307 -20.71 -26.14 -8.97
CA ALA A 307 -21.13 -26.85 -7.78
C ALA A 307 -21.44 -28.31 -8.11
N ASP A 308 -20.88 -29.21 -7.32
CA ASP A 308 -21.18 -30.64 -7.40
C ASP A 308 -22.52 -30.95 -6.71
N HIS A 309 -23.08 -32.13 -7.00
CA HIS A 309 -24.37 -32.61 -6.45
C HIS A 309 -24.43 -32.60 -4.92
N ASP A 310 -23.27 -32.66 -4.25
CA ASP A 310 -23.13 -32.68 -2.80
C ASP A 310 -23.20 -31.29 -2.13
N GLY A 311 -23.46 -30.21 -2.86
CA GLY A 311 -23.44 -28.88 -2.25
C GLY A 311 -22.03 -28.35 -2.02
N ARG A 312 -21.09 -28.67 -2.93
CA ARG A 312 -19.66 -28.33 -2.76
C ARG A 312 -19.02 -27.83 -4.04
N ILE A 313 -18.03 -26.97 -3.89
CA ILE A 313 -17.18 -26.45 -4.97
C ILE A 313 -15.72 -26.73 -4.67
N SER A 314 -14.91 -26.90 -5.72
CA SER A 314 -13.46 -27.00 -5.59
C SER A 314 -12.80 -25.67 -5.91
N TYR A 315 -12.01 -25.13 -4.98
CA TYR A 315 -11.26 -23.91 -5.17
C TYR A 315 -9.86 -24.03 -4.55
N LYS A 316 -8.82 -23.79 -5.36
CA LYS A 316 -7.39 -23.88 -4.97
C LYS A 316 -7.01 -25.20 -4.25
N GLY A 317 -7.61 -26.32 -4.67
CA GLY A 317 -7.30 -27.64 -4.11
C GLY A 317 -8.00 -27.95 -2.79
N VAL A 318 -8.97 -27.14 -2.36
CA VAL A 318 -9.82 -27.38 -1.19
C VAL A 318 -11.29 -27.37 -1.61
N SER A 319 -12.10 -28.22 -0.97
CA SER A 319 -13.54 -28.27 -1.19
C SER A 319 -14.28 -27.39 -0.19
N TYR A 320 -15.10 -26.46 -0.68
CA TYR A 320 -15.91 -25.56 0.14
C TYR A 320 -17.40 -25.85 -0.07
N SER A 321 -18.17 -25.86 1.01
CA SER A 321 -19.62 -26.05 0.92
C SER A 321 -20.36 -24.80 0.44
N VAL A 322 -21.42 -25.00 -0.33
CA VAL A 322 -22.37 -23.97 -0.76
C VAL A 322 -23.76 -24.35 -0.28
N ASP A 323 -24.67 -23.37 -0.24
CA ASP A 323 -26.07 -23.63 0.10
C ASP A 323 -26.64 -24.74 -0.83
N PRO A 324 -27.16 -25.86 -0.29
CA PRO A 324 -27.68 -26.94 -1.13
C PRO A 324 -28.86 -26.53 -2.03
N ASP A 325 -29.59 -25.48 -1.65
CA ASP A 325 -30.83 -25.09 -2.33
C ASP A 325 -30.57 -24.58 -3.76
N ILE A 326 -29.38 -24.03 -4.02
CA ILE A 326 -29.00 -23.57 -5.36
C ILE A 326 -28.79 -24.70 -6.37
N ILE A 327 -28.61 -25.94 -5.92
CA ILE A 327 -28.26 -27.05 -6.81
C ILE A 327 -29.50 -27.74 -7.36
N SER A 328 -30.68 -27.60 -6.74
CA SER A 328 -31.96 -28.16 -7.24
C SER A 328 -31.85 -29.61 -7.78
N GLY A 329 -30.94 -30.41 -7.19
CA GLY A 329 -30.65 -31.79 -7.61
C GLY A 329 -29.86 -31.97 -8.92
N ARG A 330 -29.36 -30.91 -9.57
CA ARG A 330 -28.57 -30.98 -10.80
C ARG A 330 -27.10 -30.62 -10.55
N ARG A 331 -26.19 -31.49 -10.99
CA ARG A 331 -24.75 -31.21 -10.99
C ARG A 331 -24.44 -30.08 -11.98
N GLY A 332 -23.49 -29.21 -11.63
CA GLY A 332 -22.96 -28.23 -12.57
C GLY A 332 -23.60 -26.84 -12.50
N THR A 333 -24.27 -26.49 -11.40
CA THR A 333 -24.72 -25.11 -11.18
C THR A 333 -23.49 -24.18 -11.14
N PRO A 334 -23.40 -23.18 -12.03
CA PRO A 334 -22.29 -22.24 -12.03
C PRO A 334 -22.41 -21.29 -10.84
N VAL A 335 -21.32 -21.14 -10.10
CA VAL A 335 -21.22 -20.15 -9.02
C VAL A 335 -19.98 -19.28 -9.22
N GLU A 336 -20.10 -18.04 -8.80
CA GLU A 336 -19.03 -17.07 -8.82
C GLU A 336 -18.27 -17.13 -7.49
N VAL A 337 -17.02 -17.59 -7.54
CA VAL A 337 -16.16 -17.62 -6.36
C VAL A 337 -15.37 -16.34 -6.27
N ARG A 338 -15.37 -15.77 -5.07
CA ARG A 338 -14.78 -14.49 -4.74
C ARG A 338 -13.79 -14.58 -3.58
N GLU A 339 -12.54 -14.13 -3.76
CA GLU A 339 -11.52 -14.07 -2.70
C GLU A 339 -11.43 -12.65 -2.10
N SER A 340 -11.53 -12.52 -0.78
CA SER A 340 -11.39 -11.26 -0.02
C SER A 340 -10.01 -11.16 0.65
N ALA A 341 -9.57 -9.93 0.98
CA ALA A 341 -8.28 -9.64 1.60
C ALA A 341 -8.05 -10.36 2.94
N ASP A 342 -9.12 -10.63 3.68
CA ASP A 342 -9.08 -11.35 4.96
C ASP A 342 -8.87 -12.87 4.80
N HIS A 343 -8.34 -13.31 3.66
CA HIS A 343 -8.23 -14.72 3.29
C HIS A 343 -9.58 -15.43 3.41
N ARG A 344 -10.64 -14.84 2.85
CA ARG A 344 -11.98 -15.45 2.80
C ARG A 344 -12.38 -15.82 1.38
N VAL A 345 -13.19 -16.88 1.26
CA VAL A 345 -13.81 -17.36 0.03
C VAL A 345 -15.32 -17.11 0.14
N LEU A 346 -15.78 -16.08 -0.55
CA LEU A 346 -17.19 -15.75 -0.70
C LEU A 346 -17.70 -16.40 -1.98
N VAL A 347 -18.88 -17.02 -1.95
CA VAL A 347 -19.48 -17.66 -3.12
C VAL A 347 -20.80 -17.01 -3.42
N PHE A 348 -21.05 -16.70 -4.69
CA PHE A 348 -22.27 -16.06 -5.16
C PHE A 348 -22.95 -16.89 -6.25
N HIS A 349 -24.28 -16.93 -6.21
CA HIS A 349 -25.14 -17.48 -7.25
C HIS A 349 -26.15 -16.41 -7.64
N GLU A 350 -26.25 -16.06 -8.93
CA GLU A 350 -27.17 -15.02 -9.43
C GLU A 350 -27.07 -13.69 -8.64
N GLY A 351 -25.86 -13.32 -8.21
CA GLY A 351 -25.61 -12.10 -7.44
C GLY A 351 -25.89 -12.19 -5.93
N GLN A 352 -26.48 -13.28 -5.43
CA GLN A 352 -26.72 -13.50 -4.00
C GLN A 352 -25.58 -14.29 -3.35
N LYS A 353 -25.18 -13.91 -2.13
CA LYS A 353 -24.14 -14.61 -1.37
C LYS A 353 -24.69 -15.94 -0.83
N VAL A 354 -24.08 -17.05 -1.24
CA VAL A 354 -24.49 -18.42 -0.91
C VAL A 354 -23.48 -19.17 -0.03
N ALA A 355 -22.27 -18.64 0.13
CA ALA A 355 -21.30 -19.18 1.09
C ALA A 355 -20.26 -18.14 1.50
N ASP A 356 -19.68 -18.35 2.67
CA ASP A 356 -18.61 -17.55 3.24
C ASP A 356 -17.70 -18.46 4.08
N HIS A 357 -16.44 -18.62 3.65
CA HIS A 357 -15.45 -19.50 4.27
C HIS A 357 -14.12 -18.82 4.46
N VAL A 358 -13.30 -19.33 5.39
CA VAL A 358 -11.87 -18.98 5.45
C VAL A 358 -11.12 -19.77 4.38
N LEU A 359 -10.26 -19.10 3.63
CA LEU A 359 -9.40 -19.68 2.60
C LEU A 359 -8.33 -20.55 3.26
N MET A 360 -8.37 -21.84 2.94
CA MET A 360 -7.43 -22.84 3.44
C MET A 360 -6.34 -23.16 2.40
N PRO A 361 -5.14 -23.56 2.86
CA PRO A 361 -4.07 -24.00 1.96
C PRO A 361 -4.46 -25.28 1.20
N SER A 362 -3.93 -25.44 -0.02
CA SER A 362 -4.16 -26.64 -0.85
C SER A 362 -3.87 -27.92 -0.06
N GLY A 363 -4.74 -28.93 -0.21
CA GLY A 363 -4.66 -30.19 0.54
C GLY A 363 -5.31 -30.19 1.92
N SER A 364 -5.89 -29.06 2.35
CA SER A 364 -6.69 -29.01 3.59
C SER A 364 -7.97 -29.82 3.48
N PRO A 365 -8.52 -30.31 4.61
CA PRO A 365 -9.80 -31.01 4.61
C PRO A 365 -10.94 -30.12 4.10
N PRO A 366 -12.05 -30.71 3.61
CA PRO A 366 -13.21 -29.96 3.15
C PRO A 366 -13.75 -29.01 4.23
N GLN A 367 -14.07 -27.78 3.83
CA GLN A 367 -14.62 -26.74 4.70
C GLN A 367 -16.14 -26.68 4.57
N ASP A 368 -16.82 -26.89 5.69
CA ASP A 368 -18.26 -27.03 5.74
C ASP A 368 -18.90 -25.99 6.65
N HIS A 369 -19.87 -25.24 6.11
CA HIS A 369 -20.62 -24.27 6.88
C HIS A 369 -21.69 -25.02 7.69
N PRO A 370 -21.87 -24.74 8.99
CA PRO A 370 -22.82 -25.46 9.84
C PRO A 370 -24.26 -25.49 9.29
N LEU A 371 -24.72 -24.38 8.70
CA LEU A 371 -26.05 -24.29 8.09
C LEU A 371 -26.18 -25.16 6.84
N HIS A 372 -25.14 -25.23 6.00
CA HIS A 372 -25.16 -26.09 4.81
C HIS A 372 -25.17 -27.56 5.21
N ALA A 373 -24.39 -27.93 6.22
CA ALA A 373 -24.38 -29.29 6.76
C ALA A 373 -25.76 -29.69 7.34
N LYS A 374 -26.47 -28.78 8.00
CA LYS A 374 -27.83 -29.00 8.50
C LYS A 374 -28.82 -29.19 7.34
N LYS A 375 -28.86 -28.27 6.38
CA LYS A 375 -29.72 -28.36 5.19
C LYS A 375 -29.47 -29.65 4.39
N ARG A 376 -28.22 -30.08 4.21
CA ARG A 376 -27.92 -31.36 3.53
C ARG A 376 -28.43 -32.58 4.30
N ARG A 377 -28.48 -32.53 5.63
CA ARG A 377 -29.07 -33.60 6.45
C ARG A 377 -30.59 -33.62 6.31
N GLU A 378 -31.23 -32.46 6.27
CA GLU A 378 -32.68 -32.31 6.06
C GLU A 378 -33.10 -32.75 4.64
N ASN A 379 -32.33 -32.35 3.62
CA ASN A 379 -32.55 -32.74 2.22
C ASN A 379 -32.20 -34.21 1.95
N ARG A 380 -31.56 -34.90 2.91
CA ARG A 380 -31.31 -36.35 2.87
C ARG A 380 -32.60 -37.12 3.15
N GLN A 381 -33.57 -37.00 2.26
CA GLN A 381 -34.71 -37.90 2.26
C GLN A 381 -34.21 -39.30 1.87
N LYS A 382 -34.62 -40.33 2.62
CA LYS A 382 -34.41 -41.72 2.19
C LYS A 382 -35.09 -41.87 0.82
N PRO A 383 -34.39 -42.40 -0.20
CA PRO A 383 -35.04 -42.67 -1.48
C PRO A 383 -36.28 -43.55 -1.22
N THR A 384 -37.41 -43.17 -1.81
CA THR A 384 -38.66 -43.93 -1.77
C THR A 384 -38.53 -45.27 -2.49
N CYS A 385 -37.55 -45.38 -3.39
CA CYS A 385 -37.21 -46.60 -4.10
C CYS A 385 -36.19 -47.40 -3.28
N GLU A 386 -36.50 -48.67 -2.98
CA GLU A 386 -35.48 -49.59 -2.48
C GLU A 386 -34.37 -49.72 -3.54
N ARG A 387 -33.16 -49.24 -3.21
CA ARG A 387 -31.99 -49.56 -4.02
C ARG A 387 -31.86 -51.08 -4.06
N PRO A 388 -31.71 -51.70 -5.24
CA PRO A 388 -31.47 -53.14 -5.31
C PRO A 388 -30.29 -53.48 -4.40
N LYS A 389 -30.51 -54.39 -3.45
CA LYS A 389 -29.47 -54.85 -2.51
C LYS A 389 -28.26 -55.24 -3.35
N ARG A 390 -27.11 -54.61 -3.11
CA ARG A 390 -25.86 -54.80 -3.87
C ARG A 390 -25.66 -56.29 -4.16
N LYS A 391 -25.98 -56.72 -5.39
CA LYS A 391 -25.42 -57.94 -5.95
C LYS A 391 -24.05 -57.56 -6.52
N LEU A 392 -23.14 -58.53 -6.51
CA LEU A 392 -21.84 -58.49 -7.21
C LEU A 392 -21.96 -57.80 -8.58
N PRO A 393 -20.89 -57.18 -9.11
CA PRO A 393 -20.94 -56.48 -10.39
C PRO A 393 -21.65 -57.35 -11.44
N GLN A 394 -22.82 -56.89 -11.89
CA GLN A 394 -23.58 -57.52 -12.96
C GLN A 394 -23.11 -56.89 -14.27
N PHE A 395 -22.69 -57.72 -15.21
CA PHE A 395 -22.28 -57.32 -16.55
C PHE A 395 -23.02 -58.22 -17.54
N ASP A 396 -23.53 -57.62 -18.61
CA ASP A 396 -24.05 -58.36 -19.75
C ASP A 396 -22.92 -58.47 -20.78
N GLN A 397 -22.41 -59.68 -20.97
CA GLN A 397 -21.49 -59.98 -22.07
C GLN A 397 -22.32 -60.43 -23.26
N GLN A 398 -22.46 -59.56 -24.27
CA GLN A 398 -22.94 -59.99 -25.57
C GLN A 398 -21.82 -60.77 -26.26
N ILE A 399 -21.93 -62.09 -26.26
CA ILE A 399 -21.10 -62.95 -27.09
C ILE A 399 -21.66 -62.82 -28.51
N GLN A 400 -20.92 -62.17 -29.41
CA GLN A 400 -21.17 -62.31 -30.84
C GLN A 400 -20.85 -63.77 -31.19
N GLU A 401 -21.86 -64.56 -31.53
CA GLU A 401 -21.65 -65.80 -32.28
C GLU A 401 -21.20 -65.42 -33.69
N ASP A 402 -19.94 -64.99 -33.82
CA ASP A 402 -19.32 -64.82 -35.12
C ASP A 402 -19.08 -66.20 -35.72
N VAL A 403 -19.82 -66.46 -36.79
CA VAL A 403 -19.46 -67.24 -37.96
C VAL A 403 -17.95 -67.54 -38.01
N CYS A 404 -17.57 -68.69 -37.45
CA CYS A 404 -16.28 -69.34 -37.70
C CYS A 404 -16.57 -70.79 -38.09
N ASN A 405 -17.16 -70.95 -39.27
CA ASN A 405 -17.09 -72.18 -40.04
C ASN A 405 -15.65 -72.28 -40.60
N VAL A 406 -14.68 -72.43 -39.70
CA VAL A 406 -13.30 -72.74 -40.04
C VAL A 406 -13.04 -74.11 -39.45
N ASP A 407 -12.93 -75.10 -40.33
CA ASP A 407 -12.53 -76.46 -40.02
C ASP A 407 -11.32 -76.45 -39.08
N LEU A 408 -11.58 -76.65 -37.79
CA LEU A 408 -10.55 -77.01 -36.82
C LEU A 408 -10.20 -78.46 -37.14
N LEU A 409 -9.31 -78.64 -38.12
CA LEU A 409 -8.48 -79.82 -38.27
C LEU A 409 -7.85 -80.10 -36.90
N ALA A 410 -8.44 -81.03 -36.15
CA ALA A 410 -7.81 -81.59 -34.97
C ALA A 410 -6.43 -82.10 -35.39
N PRO A 411 -5.33 -81.74 -34.70
CA PRO A 411 -4.03 -82.30 -35.04
C PRO A 411 -4.09 -83.82 -34.88
N GLU A 412 -3.74 -84.56 -35.94
CA GLU A 412 -3.62 -86.01 -35.90
C GLU A 412 -2.58 -86.40 -34.83
N VAL A 413 -3.07 -86.97 -33.72
CA VAL A 413 -2.21 -87.53 -32.69
C VAL A 413 -1.73 -88.90 -33.17
N PHE A 414 -0.50 -88.96 -33.68
CA PHE A 414 0.18 -90.22 -33.98
C PHE A 414 0.40 -91.01 -32.68
N GLN A 415 -0.35 -92.10 -32.49
CA GLN A 415 -0.10 -93.06 -31.42
C GLN A 415 1.10 -93.94 -31.81
N ARG A 416 2.23 -93.77 -31.12
CA ARG A 416 3.39 -94.67 -31.25
C ARG A 416 3.27 -95.82 -30.22
N PRO A 417 3.53 -97.08 -30.61
CA PRO A 417 3.45 -98.21 -29.69
C PRO A 417 4.52 -98.11 -28.58
N LEU A 418 4.14 -98.55 -27.37
CA LEU A 418 4.94 -98.47 -26.13
C LEU A 418 6.33 -99.15 -26.21
N SER A 419 6.56 -100.03 -27.19
CA SER A 419 7.85 -100.70 -27.42
C SER A 419 8.99 -99.75 -27.79
N GLU A 420 8.71 -98.53 -28.27
CA GLU A 420 9.74 -97.52 -28.55
C GLU A 420 10.35 -96.90 -27.27
N TYR A 421 9.72 -97.09 -26.10
CA TYR A 421 10.17 -96.48 -24.83
C TYR A 421 10.93 -97.44 -23.89
N GLU A 422 11.09 -98.72 -24.23
CA GLU A 422 11.71 -99.73 -23.35
C GLU A 422 13.20 -100.04 -23.64
N VAL A 423 13.89 -99.25 -24.47
CA VAL A 423 15.32 -99.47 -24.74
C VAL A 423 16.15 -98.25 -24.34
N SER A 424 16.38 -98.05 -23.04
CA SER A 424 17.64 -97.54 -22.46
C SER A 424 17.55 -97.27 -20.95
N SER A 425 17.36 -98.33 -20.15
CA SER A 425 17.70 -98.31 -18.72
C SER A 425 18.50 -99.55 -18.33
N CYS A 426 19.73 -99.64 -18.84
CA CYS A 426 20.76 -100.50 -18.25
C CYS A 426 22.16 -99.98 -18.58
N ARG A 427 23.00 -99.93 -17.53
CA ARG A 427 24.42 -99.51 -17.45
C ARG A 427 24.57 -97.99 -17.24
N LEU A 428 25.10 -97.52 -16.12
CA LEU A 428 26.25 -98.03 -15.37
C LEU A 428 26.08 -97.81 -13.86
N SER A 429 26.19 -98.92 -13.13
CA SER A 429 26.83 -99.01 -11.81
C SER A 429 28.31 -98.66 -11.89
#